data_AF-A0A8J4R8Z8-F1
#
_entry.id   AF-A0A8J4R8Z8-F1
#
_cell.length_a   1.000
_cell.length_b   1.000
_cell.length_c   1.000
_cell.angle_alpha   90.00
_cell.angle_beta   90.00
_cell.angle_gamma   90.00
#
_symmetry.space_group_name_H-M   'P 1'
#
loop_
_entity.id
_entity.type
_entity.pdbx_description
1 polymer ?
#
loop_
_entity_poly.entity_id
_entity_poly.type
_entity_poly.pdbx_seq_one_letter_code
_entity_poly.pdbx_strand_id
1 'polypeptide(L)'
;MLRTLLHAPTLCCLSGSSPSNSTSSNLSRPSMATSARIAVIGDIHNDWNLQEDTKALQFLQPDLVLFTGDFGEENVELVQSVASLEFAKAAILGNHDAWYTQQFSGKRKDGVQLQLECLGEEHVAYQHLDFPLIKVSIVGGRPFSCGGEQLFRKKLLSARYGVQDMDGSARRICNAALGAPEDHFVILLAHNGPTGLGSNLNDICGKDWVFGGGDHGDPDLEQAISLLKETGKSCIPLVVFGHMHKELAYRKGLRKMIVVGDDSTIYLNGAIVPRVKRLNNEQGTGNRSFMNDKTPVLTPESEVHGIFGFGKGRLGGLSYFAGAEKKDERVLVPDLGSLTSIYDRARKLFYYLKGGQVDYGEEHSKACGHPQFGRVYEQGSSSPALLRALYS
;
A
#
# COMPACT_ATOMS: atom_id res chain seq x y z
N MET A 1 -29.13 -57.74 51.95
CA MET A 1 -29.62 -58.24 50.65
C MET A 1 -31.03 -58.82 50.83
N LEU A 2 -31.81 -58.91 49.75
CA LEU A 2 -33.18 -59.45 49.67
C LEU A 2 -34.21 -58.89 50.67
N ARG A 3 -35.08 -57.99 50.18
CA ARG A 3 -36.52 -58.02 50.47
C ARG A 3 -37.28 -57.26 49.37
N THR A 4 -37.71 -58.00 48.36
CA THR A 4 -38.76 -57.57 47.42
C THR A 4 -40.12 -57.92 48.01
N LEU A 5 -41.09 -57.01 47.91
CA LEU A 5 -42.52 -57.32 48.04
C LEU A 5 -43.32 -56.30 47.23
N LEU A 6 -44.08 -56.79 46.25
CA LEU A 6 -45.04 -56.00 45.47
C LEU A 6 -46.38 -55.97 46.20
N HIS A 7 -47.05 -54.81 46.23
CA HIS A 7 -48.49 -54.71 46.47
C HIS A 7 -49.11 -53.62 45.59
N ALA A 8 -50.30 -53.91 45.08
CA ALA A 8 -51.21 -53.13 44.23
C ALA A 8 -52.59 -53.83 44.33
N PRO A 9 -53.68 -53.37 43.67
CA PRO A 9 -53.94 -52.11 42.96
C PRO A 9 -54.92 -51.24 43.81
N THR A 10 -56.03 -50.57 43.43
CA THR A 10 -56.86 -50.46 42.18
C THR A 10 -57.80 -49.24 42.27
N LEU A 11 -58.44 -48.88 41.15
CA LEU A 11 -59.60 -47.97 40.98
C LEU A 11 -59.35 -46.45 41.23
N CYS A 12 -59.92 -45.51 40.45
CA CYS A 12 -60.72 -45.65 39.23
C CYS A 12 -60.73 -44.34 38.38
N CYS A 13 -60.74 -44.46 37.04
CA CYS A 13 -61.42 -43.64 36.00
C CYS A 13 -61.44 -42.08 36.07
N LEU A 14 -61.43 -41.31 34.96
CA LEU A 14 -61.30 -41.57 33.52
C LEU A 14 -60.96 -40.24 32.77
N SER A 15 -60.72 -40.31 31.46
CA SER A 15 -60.31 -39.24 30.51
C SER A 15 -58.82 -38.82 30.57
N GLY A 16 -58.15 -38.45 29.47
CA GLY A 16 -58.56 -38.35 28.06
C GLY A 16 -57.65 -39.14 27.09
N SER A 17 -57.93 -39.06 25.79
CA SER A 17 -57.32 -39.87 24.73
C SER A 17 -55.95 -39.40 24.24
N SER A 18 -55.02 -40.34 24.04
CA SER A 18 -53.84 -40.20 23.16
C SER A 18 -54.27 -40.14 21.67
N PRO A 19 -53.42 -39.68 20.73
CA PRO A 19 -52.21 -40.43 20.36
C PRO A 19 -50.91 -39.62 20.36
N SER A 20 -49.79 -40.34 20.43
CA SER A 20 -48.43 -39.84 20.20
C SER A 20 -48.21 -39.40 18.75
N ASN A 21 -47.39 -38.38 18.50
CA ASN A 21 -46.55 -38.40 17.31
C ASN A 21 -45.29 -37.52 17.37
N SER A 22 -44.32 -37.90 16.53
CA SER A 22 -43.18 -37.11 16.02
C SER A 22 -42.40 -36.22 16.99
N THR A 23 -41.18 -36.68 17.26
CA THR A 23 -39.99 -35.85 17.47
C THR A 23 -39.95 -34.61 16.55
N SER A 24 -40.04 -33.40 17.11
CA SER A 24 -39.50 -32.21 16.46
C SER A 24 -38.01 -32.09 16.81
N SER A 25 -37.16 -32.78 16.07
CA SER A 25 -35.75 -32.36 16.01
C SER A 25 -35.75 -30.92 15.49
N ASN A 26 -35.24 -29.99 16.30
CA ASN A 26 -34.86 -28.67 15.80
C ASN A 26 -33.65 -28.85 14.90
N LEU A 27 -33.91 -29.31 13.67
CA LEU A 27 -32.99 -29.20 12.55
C LEU A 27 -32.58 -27.73 12.47
N SER A 28 -31.34 -27.45 12.87
CA SER A 28 -30.72 -26.16 12.71
C SER A 28 -30.79 -25.81 11.24
N ARG A 29 -31.74 -24.93 10.90
CA ARG A 29 -31.89 -24.36 9.56
C ARG A 29 -30.50 -23.87 9.16
N PRO A 30 -29.89 -24.39 8.09
CA PRO A 30 -28.49 -24.10 7.79
C PRO A 30 -28.34 -22.60 7.71
N SER A 31 -27.40 -22.05 8.49
CA SER A 31 -27.09 -20.62 8.47
C SER A 31 -26.82 -20.24 7.01
N MET A 32 -27.61 -19.33 6.46
CA MET A 32 -27.39 -18.89 5.08
C MET A 32 -25.95 -18.39 4.98
N ALA A 33 -25.25 -18.75 3.90
CA ALA A 33 -23.86 -18.42 3.72
C ALA A 33 -23.68 -16.90 3.86
N THR A 34 -23.01 -16.47 4.94
CA THR A 34 -22.75 -15.07 5.25
C THR A 34 -21.69 -14.56 4.28
N SER A 35 -22.15 -13.94 3.19
CA SER A 35 -21.28 -13.22 2.27
C SER A 35 -20.99 -11.83 2.86
N ALA A 36 -19.70 -11.46 2.90
CA ALA A 36 -19.26 -10.12 3.25
C ALA A 36 -18.63 -9.46 2.02
N ARG A 37 -18.97 -8.20 1.77
CA ARG A 37 -18.38 -7.37 0.71
C ARG A 37 -17.32 -6.46 1.32
N ILE A 38 -16.07 -6.71 0.94
CA ILE A 38 -14.93 -5.91 1.40
C ILE A 38 -14.51 -4.97 0.27
N ALA A 39 -14.40 -3.67 0.56
CA ALA A 39 -13.74 -2.69 -0.29
C ALA A 39 -12.26 -2.58 0.12
N VAL A 40 -11.35 -2.56 -0.84
CA VAL A 40 -9.90 -2.34 -0.60
C VAL A 40 -9.49 -1.04 -1.26
N ILE A 41 -8.82 -0.18 -0.50
CA ILE A 41 -8.28 1.11 -0.95
C ILE A 41 -6.79 1.10 -0.61
N GLY A 42 -5.95 0.96 -1.64
CA GLY A 42 -4.50 0.96 -1.47
C GLY A 42 -3.82 2.20 -2.02
N ASP A 43 -2.64 2.47 -1.45
CA ASP A 43 -1.61 3.39 -1.93
C ASP A 43 -2.18 4.75 -2.35
N ILE A 44 -2.75 5.46 -1.37
CA ILE A 44 -3.55 6.66 -1.62
C ILE A 44 -2.71 7.80 -2.22
N HIS A 45 -1.49 8.04 -1.74
CA HIS A 45 -0.57 9.09 -2.18
C HIS A 45 -1.24 10.47 -2.42
N ASN A 46 -2.10 10.89 -1.50
CA ASN A 46 -2.95 12.09 -1.57
C ASN A 46 -4.14 12.06 -2.56
N ASP A 47 -4.41 10.97 -3.29
CA ASP A 47 -5.63 10.74 -4.09
C ASP A 47 -6.81 10.28 -3.20
N TRP A 48 -7.19 11.14 -2.24
CA TRP A 48 -8.34 10.95 -1.35
C TRP A 48 -9.24 12.18 -1.35
N ASN A 49 -10.55 11.97 -1.47
CA ASN A 49 -11.54 13.00 -1.23
C ASN A 49 -12.73 12.37 -0.49
N LEU A 50 -12.85 12.64 0.81
CA LEU A 50 -13.90 12.08 1.66
C LEU A 50 -15.32 12.18 1.04
N GLN A 51 -15.66 13.26 0.33
CA GLN A 51 -16.99 13.42 -0.26
C GLN A 51 -17.21 12.51 -1.47
N GLU A 52 -16.25 12.43 -2.40
CA GLU A 52 -16.38 11.56 -3.58
C GLU A 52 -16.15 10.08 -3.25
N ASP A 53 -15.20 9.78 -2.35
CA ASP A 53 -14.92 8.42 -1.91
C ASP A 53 -16.06 7.85 -1.03
N THR A 54 -16.71 8.69 -0.20
CA THR A 54 -17.96 8.29 0.48
C THR A 54 -19.06 7.93 -0.52
N LYS A 55 -19.25 8.70 -1.60
CA LYS A 55 -20.25 8.35 -2.64
C LYS A 55 -19.90 7.03 -3.33
N ALA A 56 -18.62 6.81 -3.64
CA ALA A 56 -18.16 5.56 -4.25
C ALA A 56 -18.41 4.35 -3.32
N LEU A 57 -18.12 4.48 -2.02
CA LEU A 57 -18.38 3.45 -1.03
C LEU A 57 -19.89 3.23 -0.79
N GLN A 58 -20.70 4.29 -0.75
CA GLN A 58 -22.17 4.20 -0.67
C GLN A 58 -22.79 3.49 -1.89
N PHE A 59 -22.20 3.65 -3.08
CA PHE A 59 -22.59 2.90 -4.28
C PHE A 59 -22.12 1.44 -4.24
N LEU A 60 -20.90 1.18 -3.75
CA LEU A 60 -20.35 -0.17 -3.63
C LEU A 60 -20.99 -1.00 -2.51
N GLN A 61 -21.55 -0.37 -1.48
CA GLN A 61 -22.19 -0.99 -0.31
C GLN A 61 -21.33 -2.09 0.37
N PRO A 62 -20.08 -1.80 0.75
CA PRO A 62 -19.26 -2.76 1.49
C PRO A 62 -19.70 -2.88 2.96
N ASP A 63 -19.55 -4.08 3.52
CA ASP A 63 -19.66 -4.33 4.96
C ASP A 63 -18.40 -3.89 5.72
N LEU A 64 -17.26 -3.77 5.00
CA LEU A 64 -15.95 -3.44 5.57
C LEU A 64 -15.03 -2.76 4.53
N VAL A 65 -14.27 -1.75 4.95
CA VAL A 65 -13.26 -1.05 4.12
C VAL A 65 -11.85 -1.27 4.66
N LEU A 66 -10.92 -1.71 3.82
CA LEU A 66 -9.51 -1.95 4.19
C LEU A 66 -8.59 -0.94 3.51
N PHE A 67 -7.75 -0.28 4.30
CA PHE A 67 -6.74 0.68 3.84
C PHE A 67 -5.32 0.09 3.97
N THR A 68 -4.59 -0.04 2.86
CA THR A 68 -3.24 -0.64 2.88
C THR A 68 -2.12 0.36 3.18
N GLY A 69 -2.45 1.65 3.35
CA GLY A 69 -1.52 2.71 3.73
C GLY A 69 -1.02 3.54 2.56
N ASP A 70 0.12 4.20 2.80
CA ASP A 70 0.68 5.27 1.97
C ASP A 70 -0.36 6.38 1.71
N PHE A 71 -0.86 6.94 2.81
CA PHE A 71 -1.82 8.04 2.82
C PHE A 71 -1.27 9.30 2.15
N GLY A 72 0.00 9.63 2.38
CA GLY A 72 0.70 10.70 1.64
C GLY A 72 1.84 11.41 2.36
N GLU A 73 2.92 10.70 2.66
CA GLU A 73 4.13 11.28 3.31
C GLU A 73 3.89 11.91 4.71
N GLU A 74 3.26 11.14 5.60
CA GLU A 74 2.82 11.59 6.94
C GLU A 74 1.73 12.67 6.95
N ASN A 75 0.87 12.71 5.92
CA ASN A 75 -0.27 13.65 5.83
C ASN A 75 -1.35 13.33 6.89
N VAL A 76 -1.18 13.92 8.08
CA VAL A 76 -2.11 13.81 9.22
C VAL A 76 -3.53 14.28 8.87
N GLU A 77 -3.69 15.34 8.06
CA GLU A 77 -5.02 15.87 7.69
C GLU A 77 -5.79 14.86 6.82
N LEU A 78 -5.09 14.16 5.91
CA LEU A 78 -5.68 13.10 5.12
C LEU A 78 -6.02 11.87 5.97
N VAL A 79 -5.14 11.46 6.89
CA VAL A 79 -5.42 10.33 7.80
C VAL A 79 -6.59 10.65 8.74
N GLN A 80 -6.71 11.90 9.23
CA GLN A 80 -7.88 12.37 9.96
C GLN A 80 -9.15 12.33 9.09
N SER A 81 -9.04 12.69 7.81
CA SER A 81 -10.14 12.59 6.84
C SER A 81 -10.57 11.13 6.62
N VAL A 82 -9.64 10.19 6.50
CA VAL A 82 -9.93 8.75 6.41
C VAL A 82 -10.58 8.23 7.69
N ALA A 83 -10.07 8.60 8.88
CA ALA A 83 -10.67 8.21 10.16
C ALA A 83 -12.12 8.69 10.31
N SER A 84 -12.44 9.88 9.77
CA SER A 84 -13.80 10.45 9.79
C SER A 84 -14.81 9.77 8.84
N LEU A 85 -14.39 8.75 8.07
CA LEU A 85 -15.28 7.97 7.22
C LEU A 85 -16.23 7.08 8.06
N GLU A 86 -17.53 7.30 7.93
CA GLU A 86 -18.60 6.57 8.65
C GLU A 86 -18.87 5.15 8.08
N PHE A 87 -17.82 4.38 7.85
CA PHE A 87 -17.88 2.96 7.49
C PHE A 87 -17.07 2.14 8.49
N ALA A 88 -17.46 0.87 8.70
CA ALA A 88 -16.62 -0.11 9.36
C ALA A 88 -15.32 -0.28 8.56
N LYS A 89 -14.17 -0.08 9.21
CA LYS A 89 -12.88 -0.02 8.51
C LYS A 89 -11.70 -0.48 9.36
N ALA A 90 -10.63 -0.88 8.67
CA ALA A 90 -9.33 -1.17 9.25
C ALA A 90 -8.22 -0.63 8.34
N ALA A 91 -7.12 -0.18 8.93
CA ALA A 91 -6.02 0.49 8.24
C ALA A 91 -4.66 -0.03 8.71
N ILE A 92 -3.67 0.10 7.84
CA ILE A 92 -2.25 0.02 8.19
C ILE A 92 -1.50 1.19 7.56
N LEU A 93 -0.41 1.62 8.19
CA LEU A 93 0.46 2.71 7.72
C LEU A 93 1.59 2.14 6.84
N GLY A 94 1.82 2.74 5.68
CA GLY A 94 2.86 2.38 4.69
C GLY A 94 4.19 3.09 4.91
N ASN A 95 5.17 2.91 4.00
CA ASN A 95 6.49 3.54 4.17
C ASN A 95 6.49 5.06 3.99
N HIS A 96 5.61 5.63 3.18
CA HIS A 96 5.44 7.07 3.12
C HIS A 96 4.80 7.61 4.42
N ASP A 97 4.00 6.80 5.12
CA ASP A 97 3.38 7.21 6.39
C ASP A 97 4.35 7.27 7.58
N ALA A 98 5.63 6.95 7.35
CA ALA A 98 6.76 7.22 8.24
C ALA A 98 7.99 7.81 7.51
N TRP A 99 7.76 8.61 6.45
CA TRP A 99 8.82 9.14 5.57
C TRP A 99 9.75 10.16 6.26
N TYR A 100 9.22 11.03 7.10
CA TYR A 100 9.94 12.16 7.71
C TYR A 100 10.36 11.87 9.17
N THR A 101 9.65 11.00 9.87
CA THR A 101 9.83 10.70 11.29
C THR A 101 11.16 9.99 11.54
N GLN A 102 12.14 10.75 12.04
CA GLN A 102 13.45 10.29 12.49
C GLN A 102 13.68 10.46 14.00
N GLN A 103 12.93 11.38 14.64
CA GLN A 103 12.99 11.66 16.08
C GLN A 103 11.58 11.52 16.68
N PHE A 104 11.44 10.67 17.68
CA PHE A 104 10.16 10.24 18.27
C PHE A 104 10.28 10.04 19.81
N SER A 105 11.26 10.70 20.43
CA SER A 105 11.53 10.71 21.87
C SER A 105 11.37 12.09 22.52
N GLY A 106 10.84 13.06 21.77
CA GLY A 106 10.60 14.42 22.23
C GLY A 106 9.25 14.62 22.93
N LYS A 107 9.04 15.80 23.52
CA LYS A 107 7.75 16.19 24.12
C LYS A 107 6.68 16.58 23.08
N ARG A 108 7.06 16.77 21.81
CA ARG A 108 6.14 17.00 20.69
C ARG A 108 5.89 15.67 19.99
N LYS A 109 4.63 15.44 19.61
CA LYS A 109 4.20 14.29 18.81
C LYS A 109 4.76 14.41 17.39
N ASP A 110 5.34 13.34 16.89
CA ASP A 110 5.77 13.17 15.49
C ASP A 110 4.58 12.85 14.56
N GLY A 111 4.78 12.92 13.24
CA GLY A 111 3.71 12.68 12.27
C GLY A 111 3.13 11.26 12.37
N VAL A 112 3.96 10.26 12.66
CA VAL A 112 3.50 8.89 12.93
C VAL A 112 2.65 8.84 14.20
N GLN A 113 3.02 9.51 15.29
CA GLN A 113 2.18 9.59 16.50
C GLN A 113 0.80 10.19 16.21
N LEU A 114 0.75 11.26 15.40
CA LEU A 114 -0.50 11.95 15.10
C LEU A 114 -1.42 11.11 14.20
N GLN A 115 -0.88 10.44 13.19
CA GLN A 115 -1.65 9.51 12.35
C GLN A 115 -2.23 8.34 13.17
N LEU A 116 -1.44 7.76 14.08
CA LEU A 116 -1.89 6.70 14.99
C LEU A 116 -3.00 7.18 15.94
N GLU A 117 -2.97 8.43 16.38
CA GLU A 117 -4.02 9.02 17.20
C GLU A 117 -5.29 9.39 16.43
N CYS A 118 -5.20 9.60 15.11
CA CYS A 118 -6.37 9.75 14.24
C CYS A 118 -7.08 8.42 14.00
N LEU A 119 -6.34 7.33 13.75
CA LEU A 119 -6.90 6.00 13.45
C LEU A 119 -7.33 5.25 14.72
N GLY A 120 -6.59 5.39 15.83
CA GLY A 120 -6.87 4.66 17.07
C GLY A 120 -6.87 3.14 16.87
N GLU A 121 -7.93 2.48 17.36
CA GLU A 121 -8.16 1.03 17.23
C GLU A 121 -8.27 0.56 15.76
N GLU A 122 -8.55 1.45 14.81
CA GLU A 122 -8.65 1.09 13.38
C GLU A 122 -7.28 0.79 12.75
N HIS A 123 -6.18 1.18 13.39
CA HIS A 123 -4.81 0.87 12.92
C HIS A 123 -4.33 -0.49 13.46
N VAL A 124 -4.50 -1.53 12.66
CA VAL A 124 -4.39 -2.94 13.11
C VAL A 124 -2.96 -3.48 13.28
N ALA A 125 -1.90 -2.68 13.09
CA ALA A 125 -0.53 -3.19 12.98
C ALA A 125 -0.05 -4.01 14.21
N TYR A 126 0.29 -5.28 13.99
CA TYR A 126 0.61 -6.26 15.04
C TYR A 126 -0.52 -6.52 16.06
N GLN A 127 -1.76 -6.24 15.68
CA GLN A 127 -2.99 -6.42 16.44
C GLN A 127 -4.07 -7.04 15.53
N HIS A 128 -5.28 -7.22 16.05
CA HIS A 128 -6.44 -7.55 15.24
C HIS A 128 -7.63 -6.66 15.59
N LEU A 129 -8.53 -6.46 14.64
CA LEU A 129 -9.82 -5.80 14.83
C LEU A 129 -10.94 -6.74 14.37
N ASP A 130 -11.90 -6.97 15.25
CA ASP A 130 -12.99 -7.94 15.07
C ASP A 130 -14.26 -7.30 14.50
N PHE A 131 -14.90 -8.00 13.57
CA PHE A 131 -16.19 -7.63 12.96
C PHE A 131 -17.19 -8.78 13.12
N PRO A 132 -17.77 -9.00 14.34
CA PRO A 132 -18.53 -10.22 14.64
C PRO A 132 -19.81 -10.41 13.81
N LEU A 133 -20.39 -9.33 13.28
CA LEU A 133 -21.58 -9.39 12.42
C LEU A 133 -21.33 -10.14 11.10
N ILE A 134 -20.09 -10.10 10.60
CA ILE A 134 -19.65 -10.81 9.38
C ILE A 134 -18.69 -11.96 9.67
N LYS A 135 -18.37 -12.22 10.96
CA LYS A 135 -17.38 -13.22 11.41
C LYS A 135 -16.02 -13.07 10.72
N VAL A 136 -15.48 -11.86 10.73
CA VAL A 136 -14.16 -11.54 10.18
C VAL A 136 -13.30 -10.88 11.26
N SER A 137 -12.01 -11.22 11.30
CA SER A 137 -10.99 -10.49 12.04
C SER A 137 -9.91 -10.02 11.08
N ILE A 138 -9.63 -8.71 11.08
CA ILE A 138 -8.54 -8.13 10.29
C ILE A 138 -7.30 -8.08 11.17
N VAL A 139 -6.22 -8.73 10.72
CA VAL A 139 -4.94 -8.79 11.45
C VAL A 139 -3.90 -7.95 10.72
N GLY A 140 -3.29 -6.99 11.42
CA GLY A 140 -2.28 -6.12 10.80
C GLY A 140 -0.90 -6.76 10.72
N GLY A 141 -0.33 -6.71 9.52
CA GLY A 141 1.08 -7.02 9.26
C GLY A 141 2.04 -5.97 9.85
N ARG A 142 3.28 -5.96 9.33
CA ARG A 142 4.28 -4.95 9.68
C ARG A 142 3.91 -3.57 9.09
N PRO A 143 3.80 -2.51 9.91
CA PRO A 143 3.62 -1.15 9.42
C PRO A 143 4.94 -0.60 8.88
N PHE A 144 4.85 0.44 8.06
CA PHE A 144 5.97 1.13 7.43
C PHE A 144 6.83 0.21 6.54
N SER A 145 6.28 -0.87 6.00
CA SER A 145 7.06 -1.75 5.13
C SER A 145 7.49 -1.03 3.84
N CYS A 146 8.74 -1.22 3.41
CA CYS A 146 9.21 -0.82 2.07
C CYS A 146 9.77 -2.03 1.29
N GLY A 147 9.25 -3.22 1.60
CA GLY A 147 9.59 -4.49 0.96
C GLY A 147 10.96 -5.10 1.25
N GLY A 148 11.03 -6.42 1.05
CA GLY A 148 12.25 -7.21 1.15
C GLY A 148 12.78 -7.44 2.57
N GLU A 149 14.03 -7.90 2.63
CA GLU A 149 14.67 -8.49 3.82
C GLU A 149 14.98 -7.51 4.97
N GLN A 150 14.73 -6.19 4.82
CA GLN A 150 15.20 -5.18 5.77
C GLN A 150 14.06 -4.40 6.45
N LEU A 151 14.12 -4.33 7.78
CA LEU A 151 13.19 -3.52 8.58
C LEU A 151 13.42 -2.01 8.34
N PHE A 152 12.60 -1.42 7.47
CA PHE A 152 12.47 0.04 7.38
C PHE A 152 12.13 0.63 8.77
N ARG A 153 12.70 1.80 9.06
CA ARG A 153 12.53 2.50 10.35
C ARG A 153 12.71 1.60 11.59
N LYS A 154 13.62 0.60 11.57
CA LYS A 154 13.86 -0.35 12.69
C LYS A 154 13.85 0.27 14.10
N LYS A 155 14.41 1.48 14.30
CA LYS A 155 14.38 2.18 15.59
C LYS A 155 12.96 2.62 16.03
N LEU A 156 12.11 3.02 15.07
CA LEU A 156 10.70 3.37 15.28
C LEU A 156 9.86 2.11 15.55
N LEU A 157 10.07 1.03 14.79
CA LEU A 157 9.43 -0.27 15.04
C LEU A 157 9.79 -0.83 16.43
N SER A 158 11.06 -0.71 16.82
CA SER A 158 11.54 -1.05 18.16
C SER A 158 10.86 -0.21 19.25
N ALA A 159 10.71 1.10 19.05
CA ALA A 159 10.16 2.00 20.07
C ALA A 159 8.62 1.95 20.18
N ARG A 160 7.91 1.82 19.06
CA ARG A 160 6.43 1.81 19.01
C ARG A 160 5.83 0.43 19.22
N TYR A 161 6.46 -0.61 18.66
CA TYR A 161 5.91 -1.97 18.59
C TYR A 161 6.82 -3.02 19.23
N GLY A 162 7.98 -2.66 19.76
CA GLY A 162 8.91 -3.61 20.39
C GLY A 162 9.46 -4.67 19.43
N VAL A 163 9.54 -4.37 18.12
CA VAL A 163 10.05 -5.27 17.08
C VAL A 163 11.52 -4.94 16.75
N GLN A 164 12.37 -5.97 16.78
CA GLN A 164 13.82 -5.83 16.56
C GLN A 164 14.30 -6.49 15.26
N ASP A 165 13.58 -7.49 14.76
CA ASP A 165 13.99 -8.39 13.68
C ASP A 165 12.75 -8.95 12.97
N MET A 166 12.96 -9.62 11.82
CA MET A 166 11.85 -10.20 11.04
C MET A 166 11.14 -11.32 11.83
N ASP A 167 11.86 -12.17 12.55
CA ASP A 167 11.23 -13.24 13.34
C ASP A 167 10.35 -12.67 14.48
N GLY A 168 10.76 -11.57 15.11
CA GLY A 168 9.99 -10.83 16.11
C GLY A 168 8.79 -10.10 15.51
N SER A 169 8.85 -9.73 14.23
CA SER A 169 7.73 -9.20 13.46
C SER A 169 6.72 -10.31 13.15
N ALA A 170 7.17 -11.41 12.55
CA ALA A 170 6.34 -12.56 12.16
C ALA A 170 5.62 -13.19 13.36
N ARG A 171 6.32 -13.39 14.49
CA ARG A 171 5.72 -13.87 15.74
C ARG A 171 4.62 -12.95 16.26
N ARG A 172 4.71 -11.63 16.06
CA ARG A 172 3.63 -10.70 16.46
C ARG A 172 2.43 -10.79 15.54
N ILE A 173 2.63 -10.88 14.22
CA ILE A 173 1.55 -11.07 13.24
C ILE A 173 0.82 -12.39 13.52
N CYS A 174 1.57 -13.48 13.75
CA CYS A 174 1.04 -14.79 14.14
C CYS A 174 0.28 -14.72 15.48
N ASN A 175 0.86 -14.15 16.54
CA ASN A 175 0.18 -14.01 17.84
C ASN A 175 -1.10 -13.16 17.74
N ALA A 176 -1.10 -12.09 16.95
CA ALA A 176 -2.28 -11.28 16.72
C ALA A 176 -3.39 -12.07 16.02
N ALA A 177 -3.06 -12.87 14.99
CA ALA A 177 -4.02 -13.73 14.32
C ALA A 177 -4.51 -14.89 15.19
N LEU A 178 -3.65 -15.47 16.04
CA LEU A 178 -4.04 -16.50 17.01
C LEU A 178 -5.07 -15.97 18.01
N GLY A 179 -4.95 -14.71 18.44
CA GLY A 179 -5.88 -14.06 19.37
C GLY A 179 -7.29 -13.80 18.84
N ALA A 180 -7.50 -13.79 17.52
CA ALA A 180 -8.83 -13.62 16.92
C ALA A 180 -9.78 -14.81 17.25
N PRO A 181 -11.11 -14.61 17.34
CA PRO A 181 -12.07 -15.67 17.66
C PRO A 181 -11.96 -16.93 16.77
N GLU A 182 -12.31 -18.09 17.32
CA GLU A 182 -12.20 -19.39 16.63
C GLU A 182 -13.15 -19.54 15.43
N ASP A 183 -14.30 -18.85 15.46
CA ASP A 183 -15.34 -18.90 14.43
C ASP A 183 -15.29 -17.71 13.46
N HIS A 184 -14.21 -16.93 13.48
CA HIS A 184 -13.93 -15.83 12.56
C HIS A 184 -12.97 -16.24 11.43
N PHE A 185 -13.22 -15.73 10.22
CA PHE A 185 -12.23 -15.75 9.14
C PHE A 185 -11.13 -14.72 9.42
N VAL A 186 -9.87 -15.15 9.39
CA VAL A 186 -8.71 -14.27 9.53
C VAL A 186 -8.31 -13.70 8.17
N ILE A 187 -8.32 -12.39 8.04
CA ILE A 187 -7.81 -11.68 6.86
C ILE A 187 -6.57 -10.90 7.29
N LEU A 188 -5.44 -11.11 6.62
CA LEU A 188 -4.23 -10.33 6.89
C LEU A 188 -4.29 -9.02 6.10
N LEU A 189 -4.01 -7.89 6.75
CA LEU A 189 -3.86 -6.57 6.13
C LEU A 189 -2.43 -6.07 6.34
N ALA A 190 -1.65 -5.99 5.28
CA ALA A 190 -0.27 -5.50 5.30
C ALA A 190 -0.12 -4.29 4.36
N HIS A 191 1.01 -3.58 4.44
CA HIS A 191 1.34 -2.59 3.41
C HIS A 191 1.95 -3.25 2.17
N ASN A 192 2.84 -4.23 2.33
CA ASN A 192 3.43 -5.00 1.25
C ASN A 192 3.06 -6.49 1.35
N GLY A 193 3.14 -7.23 0.24
CA GLY A 193 2.81 -8.66 0.18
C GLY A 193 3.93 -9.55 0.70
N PRO A 194 3.69 -10.85 0.92
CA PRO A 194 4.71 -11.78 1.42
C PRO A 194 5.76 -12.13 0.37
N THR A 195 6.95 -12.51 0.82
CA THR A 195 8.01 -13.09 -0.02
C THR A 195 7.55 -14.40 -0.67
N GLY A 196 8.10 -14.72 -1.85
CA GLY A 196 7.80 -15.93 -2.62
C GLY A 196 6.82 -15.69 -3.77
N LEU A 197 6.27 -14.48 -3.88
CA LEU A 197 5.31 -14.07 -4.91
C LEU A 197 5.88 -13.03 -5.89
N GLY A 198 7.21 -12.94 -6.02
CA GLY A 198 7.93 -11.93 -6.81
C GLY A 198 9.00 -12.47 -7.76
N SER A 199 8.90 -13.72 -8.22
CA SER A 199 9.94 -14.35 -9.07
C SER A 199 10.19 -13.63 -10.41
N ASN A 200 9.16 -13.01 -10.99
CA ASN A 200 9.24 -12.21 -12.21
C ASN A 200 8.89 -10.75 -11.92
N LEU A 201 9.43 -9.82 -12.71
CA LEU A 201 9.23 -8.37 -12.57
C LEU A 201 7.75 -7.92 -12.52
N ASN A 202 6.84 -8.68 -13.13
CA ASN A 202 5.40 -8.36 -13.17
C ASN A 202 4.55 -9.22 -12.21
N ASP A 203 5.17 -10.04 -11.37
CA ASP A 203 4.48 -10.74 -10.29
C ASP A 203 4.06 -9.77 -9.18
N ILE A 204 3.15 -10.22 -8.32
CA ILE A 204 2.45 -9.37 -7.34
C ILE A 204 3.40 -8.75 -6.29
N CYS A 205 4.50 -9.43 -5.97
CA CYS A 205 5.62 -8.91 -5.16
C CYS A 205 6.92 -8.75 -5.98
N GLY A 206 6.84 -8.68 -7.31
CA GLY A 206 8.00 -8.71 -8.22
C GLY A 206 8.70 -7.36 -8.39
N LYS A 207 10.03 -7.32 -8.25
CA LYS A 207 10.80 -6.09 -8.35
C LYS A 207 11.09 -5.70 -9.80
N ASP A 208 10.78 -4.47 -10.19
CA ASP A 208 10.81 -3.99 -11.58
C ASP A 208 11.65 -2.72 -11.83
N TRP A 209 12.06 -2.02 -10.77
CA TRP A 209 12.93 -0.84 -10.84
C TRP A 209 14.43 -1.16 -10.96
N VAL A 210 14.86 -2.41 -10.75
CA VAL A 210 16.26 -2.85 -10.84
C VAL A 210 16.48 -3.87 -11.96
N PHE A 211 17.68 -3.89 -12.54
CA PHE A 211 18.06 -4.91 -13.52
C PHE A 211 18.12 -6.30 -12.87
N GLY A 212 17.56 -7.32 -13.53
CA GLY A 212 17.41 -8.68 -12.99
C GLY A 212 16.15 -8.89 -12.13
N GLY A 213 15.56 -7.81 -11.59
CA GLY A 213 14.34 -7.88 -10.77
C GLY A 213 14.57 -8.60 -9.44
N GLY A 214 13.83 -9.69 -9.21
CA GLY A 214 13.83 -10.48 -7.98
C GLY A 214 12.60 -10.21 -7.09
N ASP A 215 12.49 -10.96 -6.00
CA ASP A 215 11.38 -10.83 -5.05
C ASP A 215 11.53 -9.56 -4.18
N HIS A 216 10.41 -8.92 -3.85
CA HIS A 216 10.36 -7.76 -2.95
C HIS A 216 9.27 -7.87 -1.87
N GLY A 217 8.70 -9.05 -1.68
CA GLY A 217 7.79 -9.32 -0.57
C GLY A 217 8.46 -9.23 0.80
N ASP A 218 7.63 -9.26 1.83
CA ASP A 218 7.97 -9.21 3.25
C ASP A 218 8.19 -10.63 3.81
N PRO A 219 9.42 -10.99 4.22
CA PRO A 219 9.71 -12.35 4.72
C PRO A 219 9.02 -12.64 6.05
N ASP A 220 8.79 -11.61 6.87
CA ASP A 220 8.06 -11.73 8.13
C ASP A 220 6.56 -11.96 7.94
N LEU A 221 5.98 -11.53 6.81
CA LEU A 221 4.61 -11.86 6.46
C LEU A 221 4.48 -13.29 5.91
N GLU A 222 5.45 -13.73 5.09
CA GLU A 222 5.57 -15.14 4.66
C GLU A 222 5.68 -16.06 5.89
N GLN A 223 6.68 -15.81 6.75
CA GLN A 223 6.93 -16.62 7.94
C GLN A 223 5.71 -16.62 8.90
N ALA A 224 4.97 -15.50 9.04
CA ALA A 224 3.74 -15.46 9.82
C ALA A 224 2.62 -16.34 9.22
N ILE A 225 2.43 -16.31 7.90
CA ILE A 225 1.46 -17.16 7.20
C ILE A 225 1.84 -18.64 7.36
N SER A 226 3.12 -18.98 7.24
CA SER A 226 3.63 -20.35 7.42
C SER A 226 3.43 -20.85 8.85
N LEU A 227 3.74 -20.05 9.88
CA LEU A 227 3.47 -20.38 11.29
C LEU A 227 1.96 -20.56 11.60
N LEU A 228 1.08 -19.77 10.97
CA LEU A 228 -0.36 -19.89 11.17
C LEU A 228 -0.95 -21.18 10.57
N LYS A 229 -0.36 -21.66 9.47
CA LYS A 229 -0.67 -22.98 8.90
C LYS A 229 -0.22 -24.11 9.82
N GLU A 230 1.00 -24.03 10.38
CA GLU A 230 1.53 -25.02 11.33
C GLU A 230 0.72 -25.12 12.62
N THR A 231 0.22 -24.00 13.14
CA THR A 231 -0.63 -23.96 14.35
C THR A 231 -2.06 -24.46 14.13
N GLY A 232 -2.42 -24.86 12.90
CA GLY A 232 -3.75 -25.37 12.57
C GLY A 232 -4.81 -24.28 12.35
N LYS A 233 -4.48 -22.98 12.45
CA LYS A 233 -5.38 -21.87 12.09
C LYS A 233 -5.41 -21.67 10.57
N SER A 234 -5.81 -22.76 9.89
CA SER A 234 -5.55 -23.06 8.48
C SER A 234 -6.38 -22.25 7.48
N CYS A 235 -7.26 -21.36 7.94
CA CYS A 235 -8.15 -20.56 7.10
C CYS A 235 -7.72 -19.08 7.12
N ILE A 236 -6.74 -18.75 6.29
CA ILE A 236 -6.43 -17.38 5.87
C ILE A 236 -6.94 -17.23 4.43
N PRO A 237 -8.26 -17.02 4.20
CA PRO A 237 -8.80 -16.97 2.83
C PRO A 237 -8.29 -15.79 2.02
N LEU A 238 -7.80 -14.72 2.67
CA LEU A 238 -7.40 -13.48 2.03
C LEU A 238 -6.22 -12.80 2.75
N VAL A 239 -5.23 -12.37 1.96
CA VAL A 239 -4.12 -11.51 2.36
C VAL A 239 -4.18 -10.26 1.48
N VAL A 240 -4.43 -9.10 2.09
CA VAL A 240 -4.61 -7.80 1.43
C VAL A 240 -3.39 -6.93 1.67
N PHE A 241 -2.85 -6.33 0.61
CA PHE A 241 -1.70 -5.42 0.67
C PHE A 241 -1.69 -4.41 -0.47
N GLY A 242 -0.70 -3.51 -0.46
CA GLY A 242 -0.44 -2.51 -1.50
C GLY A 242 1.05 -2.48 -1.85
N HIS A 243 1.68 -1.31 -1.80
CA HIS A 243 3.10 -1.02 -2.06
C HIS A 243 3.58 -1.26 -3.50
N MET A 244 3.31 -2.45 -4.03
CA MET A 244 3.77 -2.91 -5.33
C MET A 244 2.81 -2.41 -6.41
N HIS A 245 2.97 -1.14 -6.82
CA HIS A 245 2.07 -0.42 -7.74
C HIS A 245 1.74 -1.19 -9.03
N LYS A 246 0.50 -1.01 -9.51
CA LYS A 246 -0.06 -1.73 -10.67
C LYS A 246 0.64 -1.47 -12.01
N GLU A 247 1.06 -0.23 -12.26
CA GLU A 247 1.86 0.08 -13.46
C GLU A 247 3.34 -0.13 -13.15
N LEU A 248 4.03 -0.85 -14.03
CA LEU A 248 5.43 -1.20 -13.83
C LEU A 248 6.34 -0.02 -14.15
N ALA A 249 7.38 0.16 -13.34
CA ALA A 249 8.41 1.18 -13.45
C ALA A 249 8.92 1.33 -14.90
N TYR A 250 9.10 2.58 -15.33
CA TYR A 250 9.44 2.95 -16.70
C TYR A 250 8.38 2.50 -17.74
N ARG A 251 7.10 2.40 -17.32
CA ARG A 251 5.91 2.05 -18.11
C ARG A 251 6.03 0.71 -18.85
N LYS A 252 6.64 -0.29 -18.20
CA LYS A 252 6.98 -1.61 -18.78
C LYS A 252 5.81 -2.60 -18.86
N GLY A 253 4.59 -2.18 -18.53
CA GLY A 253 3.39 -3.01 -18.54
C GLY A 253 2.64 -2.96 -17.21
N LEU A 254 1.89 -4.02 -16.91
CA LEU A 254 1.05 -4.12 -15.71
C LEU A 254 1.46 -5.31 -14.83
N ARG A 255 1.35 -5.12 -13.52
CA ARG A 255 1.55 -6.13 -12.49
C ARG A 255 0.33 -7.05 -12.36
N LYS A 256 0.57 -8.31 -11.95
CA LYS A 256 -0.48 -9.20 -11.42
C LYS A 256 -0.99 -8.64 -10.09
N MET A 257 -2.25 -8.21 -10.02
CA MET A 257 -2.83 -7.66 -8.77
C MET A 257 -3.55 -8.70 -7.90
N ILE A 258 -3.75 -9.91 -8.41
CA ILE A 258 -4.36 -11.03 -7.70
C ILE A 258 -3.54 -12.29 -8.00
N VAL A 259 -3.25 -13.07 -6.96
CA VAL A 259 -2.70 -14.44 -7.04
C VAL A 259 -3.53 -15.33 -6.10
N VAL A 260 -3.69 -16.61 -6.45
CA VAL A 260 -4.27 -17.62 -5.56
C VAL A 260 -3.18 -18.67 -5.32
N GLY A 261 -2.89 -18.98 -4.05
CA GLY A 261 -1.92 -20.01 -3.69
C GLY A 261 -2.47 -21.43 -3.82
N ASP A 262 -1.59 -22.43 -3.78
CA ASP A 262 -1.95 -23.86 -3.81
C ASP A 262 -2.81 -24.28 -2.60
N ASP A 263 -2.74 -23.49 -1.52
CA ASP A 263 -3.55 -23.56 -0.31
C ASP A 263 -4.93 -22.89 -0.42
N SER A 264 -5.27 -22.34 -1.59
CA SER A 264 -6.42 -21.47 -1.85
C SER A 264 -6.42 -20.11 -1.10
N THR A 265 -5.31 -19.68 -0.51
CA THR A 265 -5.15 -18.32 0.01
C THR A 265 -5.18 -17.33 -1.16
N ILE A 266 -6.06 -16.33 -1.11
CA ILE A 266 -6.09 -15.25 -2.10
C ILE A 266 -5.15 -14.13 -1.66
N TYR A 267 -4.23 -13.74 -2.53
CA TYR A 267 -3.33 -12.60 -2.35
C TYR A 267 -3.85 -11.45 -3.23
N LEU A 268 -4.30 -10.35 -2.61
CA LEU A 268 -4.91 -9.21 -3.26
C LEU A 268 -4.09 -7.94 -3.03
N ASN A 269 -3.57 -7.37 -4.11
CA ASN A 269 -2.85 -6.12 -4.10
C ASN A 269 -3.78 -4.96 -4.55
N GLY A 270 -3.97 -3.97 -3.68
CA GLY A 270 -4.81 -2.79 -3.87
C GLY A 270 -4.10 -1.55 -4.44
N ALA A 271 -2.79 -1.62 -4.70
CA ALA A 271 -1.96 -0.48 -5.13
C ALA A 271 -2.26 -0.02 -6.57
N ILE A 272 -3.32 0.76 -6.75
CA ILE A 272 -3.79 1.27 -8.05
C ILE A 272 -3.77 2.80 -8.01
N VAL A 273 -2.68 3.38 -8.50
CA VAL A 273 -2.39 4.82 -8.43
C VAL A 273 -2.26 5.39 -9.85
N PRO A 274 -2.91 6.53 -10.20
CA PRO A 274 -4.05 7.11 -9.48
C PRO A 274 -5.27 6.18 -9.55
N ARG A 275 -6.06 6.20 -8.48
CA ARG A 275 -7.26 5.39 -8.32
C ARG A 275 -8.45 6.07 -8.98
N VAL A 276 -8.57 7.39 -8.80
CA VAL A 276 -9.61 8.20 -9.44
C VAL A 276 -9.21 8.51 -10.88
N LYS A 277 -9.97 7.98 -11.84
CA LYS A 277 -9.78 8.28 -13.28
C LYS A 277 -10.88 9.21 -13.78
N ARG A 278 -10.51 10.45 -14.11
CA ARG A 278 -11.41 11.43 -14.74
C ARG A 278 -11.64 11.02 -16.20
N LEU A 279 -12.90 10.83 -16.57
CA LEU A 279 -13.28 10.60 -17.97
C LEU A 279 -13.25 11.94 -18.73
N ASN A 280 -12.27 12.11 -19.60
CA ASN A 280 -12.29 13.19 -20.58
C ASN A 280 -13.38 12.88 -21.62
N ASN A 281 -14.46 13.66 -21.64
CA ASN A 281 -15.57 13.51 -22.58
C ASN A 281 -15.23 13.98 -24.00
N GLU A 282 -14.24 13.36 -24.64
CA GLU A 282 -13.93 13.55 -26.06
C GLU A 282 -14.82 12.68 -26.96
N GLN A 283 -16.13 12.95 -26.91
CA GLN A 283 -17.08 12.58 -27.96
C GLN A 283 -17.79 13.84 -28.49
N GLY A 284 -16.99 14.79 -28.97
CA GLY A 284 -17.47 15.96 -29.69
C GLY A 284 -17.94 15.58 -31.10
N THR A 285 -19.24 15.68 -31.35
CA THR A 285 -19.79 15.53 -32.71
C THR A 285 -19.33 16.68 -33.60
N GLY A 286 -18.98 16.37 -34.85
CA GLY A 286 -18.40 17.36 -35.76
C GLY A 286 -19.42 18.36 -36.30
N ASN A 287 -19.33 19.62 -35.90
CA ASN A 287 -19.61 20.73 -36.82
C ASN A 287 -18.87 22.03 -36.45
N ARG A 288 -18.76 22.93 -37.43
CA ARG A 288 -17.87 24.09 -37.40
C ARG A 288 -18.47 25.29 -36.66
N SER A 289 -17.65 25.93 -35.82
CA SER A 289 -17.68 27.38 -35.59
C SER A 289 -16.25 27.90 -35.40
N PHE A 290 -16.00 29.17 -35.73
CA PHE A 290 -14.67 29.77 -35.70
C PHE A 290 -14.40 30.53 -34.39
N MET A 291 -13.13 30.49 -33.96
CA MET A 291 -12.45 31.50 -33.13
C MET A 291 -13.20 32.10 -31.93
N ASN A 292 -12.81 31.67 -30.72
CA ASN A 292 -12.05 32.59 -29.88
C ASN A 292 -11.09 31.86 -28.94
N ASP A 293 -10.03 32.55 -28.52
CA ASP A 293 -8.81 31.93 -27.98
C ASP A 293 -8.74 31.95 -26.44
N LYS A 294 -8.73 30.75 -25.84
CA LYS A 294 -8.20 30.45 -24.49
C LYS A 294 -7.77 28.97 -24.42
N THR A 295 -6.50 28.69 -24.69
CA THR A 295 -5.93 27.35 -24.57
C THR A 295 -5.95 26.82 -23.13
N PRO A 296 -6.41 25.58 -22.87
CA PRO A 296 -6.15 24.92 -21.60
C PRO A 296 -4.67 24.52 -21.50
N VAL A 297 -4.06 24.73 -20.33
CA VAL A 297 -2.65 24.36 -20.10
C VAL A 297 -2.53 22.85 -19.93
N LEU A 298 -2.01 22.17 -20.94
CA LEU A 298 -1.55 20.78 -20.85
C LEU A 298 -0.20 20.76 -20.15
N THR A 299 -0.16 20.33 -18.89
CA THR A 299 1.07 20.10 -18.12
C THR A 299 1.74 18.78 -18.55
N PRO A 300 2.97 18.79 -19.09
CA PRO A 300 3.73 17.57 -19.31
C PRO A 300 4.38 17.12 -17.99
N GLU A 301 4.16 15.87 -17.60
CA GLU A 301 4.75 15.27 -16.40
C GLU A 301 6.27 15.06 -16.59
N SER A 302 7.10 15.92 -15.98
CA SER A 302 8.56 15.76 -15.99
C SER A 302 9.03 14.97 -14.76
N GLU A 303 9.17 13.65 -14.88
CA GLU A 303 9.64 12.74 -13.83
C GLU A 303 11.14 12.98 -13.46
N VAL A 304 11.42 14.02 -12.66
CA VAL A 304 12.75 14.27 -12.10
C VAL A 304 13.08 13.21 -11.06
N HIS A 305 14.06 12.36 -11.39
CA HIS A 305 14.35 11.14 -10.64
C HIS A 305 14.82 11.36 -9.19
N GLY A 306 14.45 10.40 -8.34
CA GLY A 306 14.99 10.22 -6.99
C GLY A 306 16.50 9.93 -6.95
N ILE A 307 17.03 9.90 -5.72
CA ILE A 307 18.47 9.86 -5.41
C ILE A 307 19.15 8.59 -5.96
N PHE A 308 20.43 8.72 -6.39
CA PHE A 308 21.38 7.71 -6.91
C PHE A 308 21.59 7.59 -8.44
N GLY A 309 21.12 8.53 -9.26
CA GLY A 309 21.60 8.66 -10.65
C GLY A 309 23.06 9.13 -10.74
N PHE A 310 23.99 8.25 -11.13
CA PHE A 310 25.38 8.60 -11.45
C PHE A 310 25.56 8.91 -12.95
N GLY A 311 26.25 10.01 -13.26
CA GLY A 311 26.60 10.39 -14.63
C GLY A 311 27.71 9.53 -15.25
N LYS A 312 28.05 9.84 -16.51
CA LYS A 312 28.76 8.95 -17.44
C LYS A 312 30.29 8.92 -17.22
N GLY A 313 30.70 8.31 -16.10
CA GLY A 313 32.08 7.97 -15.75
C GLY A 313 32.69 8.86 -14.65
N ARG A 314 33.62 8.39 -13.81
CA ARG A 314 34.39 7.12 -13.83
C ARG A 314 34.35 6.42 -12.47
N LEU A 315 34.06 5.12 -12.47
CA LEU A 315 34.71 4.14 -11.58
C LEU A 315 34.77 2.78 -12.29
N GLY A 316 35.92 2.10 -12.28
CA GLY A 316 36.07 0.70 -12.73
C GLY A 316 35.85 0.38 -14.23
N GLY A 317 35.29 1.27 -15.04
CA GLY A 317 35.05 1.03 -16.48
C GLY A 317 33.76 0.29 -16.83
N LEU A 318 32.85 0.09 -15.85
CA LEU A 318 31.53 -0.51 -16.07
C LEU A 318 30.48 0.57 -16.40
N SER A 319 29.63 0.33 -17.41
CA SER A 319 28.52 1.21 -17.78
C SER A 319 27.27 0.92 -16.95
N TYR A 320 26.82 1.88 -16.14
CA TYR A 320 25.62 1.75 -15.30
C TYR A 320 24.34 1.34 -16.07
N PHE A 321 24.21 1.77 -17.33
CA PHE A 321 23.05 1.50 -18.20
C PHE A 321 23.22 0.33 -19.19
N ALA A 322 24.28 -0.48 -19.07
CA ALA A 322 24.54 -1.64 -19.93
C ALA A 322 24.36 -1.41 -21.46
N GLY A 323 24.66 -0.20 -21.96
CA GLY A 323 24.55 0.15 -23.38
C GLY A 323 23.20 0.67 -23.87
N ALA A 324 22.23 0.98 -22.99
CA ALA A 324 20.94 1.58 -23.38
C ALA A 324 21.09 2.89 -24.17
N GLU A 325 22.17 3.63 -23.88
CA GLU A 325 22.68 4.84 -24.56
C GLU A 325 23.01 4.70 -26.07
N LYS A 326 22.68 3.56 -26.70
CA LYS A 326 22.88 3.28 -28.12
C LYS A 326 21.58 2.97 -28.89
N LYS A 327 20.39 3.18 -28.30
CA LYS A 327 19.12 2.72 -28.90
C LYS A 327 18.06 3.79 -29.24
N ASP A 328 18.12 5.00 -28.69
CA ASP A 328 17.23 6.09 -29.10
C ASP A 328 17.90 7.45 -28.86
N GLU A 329 17.88 8.35 -29.85
CA GLU A 329 18.48 9.69 -29.79
C GLU A 329 17.71 10.65 -28.88
N ARG A 330 16.50 10.28 -28.45
CA ARG A 330 15.63 11.10 -27.58
C ARG A 330 15.92 10.95 -26.08
N VAL A 331 16.82 10.06 -25.68
CA VAL A 331 17.15 9.80 -24.26
C VAL A 331 18.38 10.61 -23.84
N LEU A 332 18.14 11.80 -23.28
CA LEU A 332 19.18 12.66 -22.72
C LEU A 332 19.58 12.19 -21.31
N VAL A 333 20.85 11.83 -21.12
CA VAL A 333 21.42 11.43 -19.82
C VAL A 333 22.51 12.43 -19.40
N PRO A 334 22.14 13.59 -18.81
CA PRO A 334 23.12 14.58 -18.36
C PRO A 334 23.92 14.08 -17.15
N ASP A 335 25.24 14.27 -17.18
CA ASP A 335 26.07 14.13 -15.98
C ASP A 335 25.93 15.38 -15.10
N LEU A 336 25.18 15.23 -14.02
CA LEU A 336 24.95 16.27 -13.02
C LEU A 336 25.95 16.20 -11.84
N GLY A 337 26.82 15.19 -11.78
CA GLY A 337 27.76 14.94 -10.68
C GLY A 337 27.11 14.42 -9.39
N SER A 338 27.82 13.54 -8.68
CA SER A 338 27.30 12.71 -7.58
C SER A 338 27.23 13.37 -6.20
N LEU A 339 27.88 14.53 -6.00
CA LEU A 339 28.11 15.13 -4.66
C LEU A 339 27.59 16.56 -4.50
N THR A 340 26.74 17.07 -5.40
CA THR A 340 26.14 18.41 -5.27
C THR A 340 24.66 18.35 -4.88
N SER A 341 24.14 19.43 -4.28
CA SER A 341 22.78 19.49 -3.73
C SER A 341 21.69 19.29 -4.79
N ILE A 342 20.44 19.05 -4.36
CA ILE A 342 19.27 18.97 -5.27
C ILE A 342 19.16 20.26 -6.10
N TYR A 343 19.38 21.41 -5.47
CA TYR A 343 19.39 22.72 -6.11
C TYR A 343 20.47 22.82 -7.19
N ASP A 344 21.71 22.38 -6.91
CA ASP A 344 22.80 22.39 -7.89
C ASP A 344 22.52 21.46 -9.08
N ARG A 345 21.90 20.31 -8.83
CA ARG A 345 21.51 19.36 -9.89
C ARG A 345 20.40 19.95 -10.77
N ALA A 346 19.43 20.65 -10.18
CA ALA A 346 18.39 21.37 -10.93
C ALA A 346 18.99 22.52 -11.78
N ARG A 347 19.90 23.33 -11.20
CA ARG A 347 20.64 24.38 -11.94
C ARG A 347 21.43 23.80 -13.11
N LYS A 348 22.21 22.73 -12.90
CA LYS A 348 22.97 22.03 -13.96
C LYS A 348 22.06 21.51 -15.06
N LEU A 349 20.92 20.89 -14.72
CA LEU A 349 19.96 20.35 -15.67
C LEU A 349 19.34 21.46 -16.53
N PHE A 350 18.93 22.58 -15.92
CA PHE A 350 18.38 23.74 -16.63
C PHE A 350 19.34 24.27 -17.69
N TYR A 351 20.60 24.53 -17.32
CA TYR A 351 21.61 25.03 -18.26
C TYR A 351 22.11 23.98 -19.26
N TYR A 352 22.01 22.68 -18.97
CA TYR A 352 22.24 21.61 -19.95
C TYR A 352 21.15 21.57 -21.04
N LEU A 353 19.89 21.77 -20.66
CA LEU A 353 18.76 21.84 -21.61
C LEU A 353 18.77 23.14 -22.42
N LYS A 354 19.10 24.28 -21.79
CA LYS A 354 19.07 25.62 -22.40
C LYS A 354 20.35 26.01 -23.14
N GLY A 355 21.50 25.58 -22.66
CA GLY A 355 22.79 26.21 -22.97
C GLY A 355 23.06 27.42 -22.06
N GLY A 356 24.30 27.90 -22.09
CA GLY A 356 24.83 28.96 -21.22
C GLY A 356 25.76 28.43 -20.11
N GLN A 357 26.27 29.36 -19.30
CA GLN A 357 27.06 29.02 -18.11
C GLN A 357 26.15 28.69 -16.93
N VAL A 358 26.43 27.58 -16.23
CA VAL A 358 25.73 27.27 -14.98
C VAL A 358 26.01 28.36 -13.95
N ASP A 359 24.97 29.06 -13.53
CA ASP A 359 24.97 29.94 -12.36
C ASP A 359 24.17 29.28 -11.23
N TYR A 360 24.81 29.05 -10.09
CA TYR A 360 24.18 28.54 -8.87
C TYR A 360 23.60 29.68 -8.00
N GLY A 361 23.92 30.94 -8.28
CA GLY A 361 23.50 32.09 -7.47
C GLY A 361 24.40 32.33 -6.26
N GLU A 362 24.76 33.60 -6.07
CA GLU A 362 25.79 34.05 -5.12
C GLU A 362 25.52 33.61 -3.67
N GLU A 363 24.28 33.72 -3.18
CA GLU A 363 23.91 33.41 -1.80
C GLU A 363 24.00 31.91 -1.49
N HIS A 364 23.45 31.07 -2.37
CA HIS A 364 23.51 29.61 -2.24
C HIS A 364 24.96 29.12 -2.27
N SER A 365 25.77 29.64 -3.21
CA SER A 365 27.19 29.31 -3.29
C SER A 365 28.01 29.73 -2.08
N LYS A 366 27.71 30.89 -1.46
CA LYS A 366 28.30 31.28 -0.17
C LYS A 366 27.87 30.36 0.97
N ALA A 367 26.60 29.98 1.03
CA ALA A 367 26.05 29.11 2.08
C ALA A 367 26.56 27.65 1.98
N CYS A 368 26.74 27.14 0.76
CA CYS A 368 27.18 25.76 0.49
C CYS A 368 28.67 25.64 0.17
N GLY A 369 29.45 26.72 0.22
CA GLY A 369 30.91 26.70 0.17
C GLY A 369 31.52 26.32 -1.18
N HIS A 370 30.87 26.67 -2.30
CA HIS A 370 31.36 26.37 -3.66
C HIS A 370 31.27 27.59 -4.60
N PRO A 371 31.97 27.60 -5.75
CA PRO A 371 31.88 28.69 -6.71
C PRO A 371 30.46 28.90 -7.24
N GLN A 372 30.10 30.18 -7.50
CA GLN A 372 28.83 30.58 -8.11
C GLN A 372 28.68 30.07 -9.55
N PHE A 373 29.77 30.06 -10.33
CA PHE A 373 29.72 29.70 -11.73
C PHE A 373 30.33 28.31 -11.96
N GLY A 374 29.60 27.48 -12.71
CA GLY A 374 29.97 26.13 -13.09
C GLY A 374 30.30 26.00 -14.58
N ARG A 375 30.04 24.81 -15.12
CA ARG A 375 30.30 24.42 -16.52
C ARG A 375 29.53 25.32 -17.50
N VAL A 376 30.13 25.58 -18.66
CA VAL A 376 29.46 26.18 -19.82
C VAL A 376 28.95 25.08 -20.75
N TYR A 377 27.72 25.22 -21.22
CA TYR A 377 27.12 24.40 -22.28
C TYR A 377 26.89 25.30 -23.50
N GLU A 378 27.66 25.13 -24.57
CA GLU A 378 27.67 26.07 -25.70
C GLU A 378 26.37 26.06 -26.53
N GLN A 379 25.66 24.93 -26.52
CA GLN A 379 24.30 24.79 -27.08
C GLN A 379 23.43 23.97 -26.11
N GLY A 380 22.15 24.30 -26.02
CA GLY A 380 21.18 23.56 -25.23
C GLY A 380 20.79 22.24 -25.91
N SER A 381 20.70 21.16 -25.13
CA SER A 381 20.38 19.82 -25.63
C SER A 381 18.88 19.61 -25.96
N SER A 382 18.08 20.67 -26.11
CA SER A 382 16.63 20.59 -26.28
C SER A 382 16.09 21.49 -27.39
N SER A 383 14.93 21.14 -27.95
CA SER A 383 14.34 21.91 -29.06
C SER A 383 13.80 23.27 -28.59
N PRO A 384 13.68 24.28 -29.48
CA PRO A 384 13.16 25.61 -29.14
C PRO A 384 11.70 25.63 -28.62
N ALA A 385 10.97 24.51 -28.71
CA ALA A 385 9.66 24.35 -28.10
C ALA A 385 9.78 24.00 -26.60
N LEU A 386 10.69 23.09 -26.23
CA LEU A 386 10.88 22.64 -24.84
C LEU A 386 11.29 23.79 -23.92
N LEU A 387 12.12 24.71 -24.43
CA LEU A 387 12.61 25.86 -23.68
C LEU A 387 11.57 26.94 -23.43
N ARG A 388 10.43 26.96 -24.14
CA ARG A 388 9.35 27.93 -23.85
C ARG A 388 8.55 27.54 -22.61
N ALA A 389 8.39 26.24 -22.36
CA ALA A 389 7.68 25.71 -21.19
C ALA A 389 8.46 25.85 -19.86
N LEU A 390 9.72 26.30 -19.91
CA LEU A 390 10.55 26.62 -18.73
C LEU A 390 10.63 28.13 -18.45
N TYR A 391 9.84 28.94 -19.18
CA TYR A 391 9.81 30.40 -19.10
C TYR A 391 8.39 30.99 -18.97
N SER A 392 7.43 30.12 -18.64
CA SER A 392 5.99 30.41 -18.42
C SER A 392 5.55 29.83 -17.08
#